data_AF-W2TNX3-F1
#
_entry.id   AF-W2TNX3-F1
#
_cell.length_a   1.000
_cell.length_b   1.000
_cell.length_c   1.000
_cell.angle_alpha   90.00
_cell.angle_beta   90.00
_cell.angle_gamma   90.00
#
_symmetry.space_group_name_H-M   'P 1'
#
loop_
_entity.id
_entity.type
_entity.pdbx_description
1 polymer ?
#
loop_
_entity_poly.entity_id
_entity_poly.type
_entity_poly.pdbx_seq_one_letter_code
_entity_poly.pdbx_strand_id
1 'polypeptide(L)'
;MCFYITRLYRTKNTLISKLISHEKATFDEATNAQMQDMLEDKAIQGLLSSVATDTKAASPLTNRSAQARQERRGLLLLRKEIFYQAVQSGVKPAEAQKLAENAVAEAHQRLTAKRKAQVEGAKAEEDLSRKQKVERVESEQKFYDYAMQMAEKMLYNDDMLASGSKGRRTIKPDPAVPSLLSGSKRLGIWNTVEDCRDVSLRFWQEWDSRAARIMNQSFGPENSFEEQIKWTNEGKQWPYPIDNEYMFGSESEVPFYEHIFLERHLPKLGLPKDGPIAHFMELVGVYLFRRTVYT
;
A
#
# COMPACT_ATOMS: atom_id res chain seq x y z
N MET A 1 -13.18 -40.54 -31.38
CA MET A 1 -13.18 -39.06 -31.28
C MET A 1 -13.20 -38.55 -29.82
N CYS A 2 -14.01 -39.14 -28.93
CA CYS A 2 -14.11 -38.69 -27.51
C CYS A 2 -12.80 -38.83 -26.68
N PHE A 3 -12.02 -39.90 -26.90
CA PHE A 3 -10.75 -40.13 -26.17
C PHE A 3 -9.60 -39.16 -26.50
N TYR A 4 -9.57 -38.59 -27.71
CA TYR A 4 -8.53 -37.64 -28.10
C TYR A 4 -8.77 -36.25 -27.49
N ILE A 5 -10.04 -35.85 -27.37
CA ILE A 5 -10.45 -34.57 -26.77
C ILE A 5 -10.13 -34.56 -25.28
N THR A 6 -10.43 -35.63 -24.54
CA THR A 6 -10.11 -35.73 -23.11
C THR A 6 -8.61 -35.76 -22.85
N ARG A 7 -7.83 -36.41 -23.73
CA ARG A 7 -6.36 -36.43 -23.63
C ARG A 7 -5.75 -35.05 -23.88
N LEU A 8 -6.19 -34.33 -24.91
CA LEU A 8 -5.77 -32.96 -25.21
C LEU A 8 -6.12 -31.96 -24.10
N TYR A 9 -7.33 -32.10 -23.52
CA TYR A 9 -7.76 -31.27 -22.41
C TYR A 9 -6.92 -31.53 -21.15
N ARG A 10 -6.62 -32.80 -20.87
CA ARG A 10 -5.74 -33.19 -19.76
C ARG A 10 -4.32 -32.65 -19.96
N THR A 11 -3.75 -32.75 -21.16
CA THR A 11 -2.41 -32.20 -21.44
C THR A 11 -2.36 -30.68 -21.34
N LYS A 12 -3.41 -29.98 -21.83
CA LYS A 12 -3.52 -28.53 -21.69
C LYS A 12 -3.59 -28.11 -20.22
N ASN A 13 -4.42 -28.77 -19.41
CA ASN A 13 -4.53 -28.46 -18.00
C ASN A 13 -3.24 -28.76 -17.23
N THR A 14 -2.49 -29.82 -17.61
CA THR A 14 -1.18 -30.10 -17.00
C THR A 14 -0.10 -29.07 -17.39
N LEU A 15 -0.18 -28.49 -18.59
CA LEU A 15 0.73 -27.44 -19.01
C LEU A 15 0.42 -26.13 -18.30
N ILE A 16 -0.87 -25.80 -18.19
CA ILE A 16 -1.33 -24.63 -17.42
C ILE A 16 -0.93 -24.76 -15.95
N SER A 17 -1.12 -25.92 -15.32
CA SER A 17 -0.72 -26.10 -13.91
C SER A 17 0.80 -25.99 -13.71
N LYS A 18 1.60 -26.46 -14.67
CA LYS A 18 3.06 -26.30 -14.66
C LYS A 18 3.48 -24.86 -14.85
N LEU A 19 2.84 -24.13 -15.79
CA LEU A 19 3.09 -22.72 -16.03
C LEU A 19 2.81 -21.90 -14.77
N ILE A 20 1.64 -22.12 -14.15
CA ILE A 20 1.24 -21.46 -12.90
C ILE A 20 2.23 -21.78 -11.77
N SER A 21 2.69 -23.03 -11.65
CA SER A 21 3.69 -23.38 -10.63
C SER A 21 5.05 -22.73 -10.87
N HIS A 22 5.44 -22.55 -12.13
CA HIS A 22 6.69 -21.89 -12.50
C HIS A 22 6.60 -20.38 -12.26
N GLU A 23 5.51 -19.74 -12.68
CA GLU A 23 5.24 -18.33 -12.39
C GLU A 23 5.21 -18.06 -10.90
N LYS A 24 4.54 -18.93 -10.13
CA LYS A 24 4.54 -18.85 -8.67
C LYS A 24 5.95 -19.00 -8.09
N ALA A 25 6.73 -19.97 -8.55
CA ALA A 25 8.11 -20.15 -8.07
C ALA A 25 8.99 -18.93 -8.41
N THR A 26 8.89 -18.37 -9.62
CA THR A 26 9.62 -17.16 -10.01
C THR A 26 9.18 -15.93 -9.23
N PHE A 27 7.88 -15.83 -8.91
CA PHE A 27 7.34 -14.77 -8.07
C PHE A 27 7.82 -14.92 -6.63
N ASP A 28 7.74 -16.13 -6.07
CA ASP A 28 8.22 -16.44 -4.72
C ASP A 28 9.74 -16.22 -4.62
N GLU A 29 10.52 -16.50 -5.67
CA GLU A 29 11.97 -16.25 -5.71
C GLU A 29 12.30 -14.75 -5.79
N ALA A 30 11.58 -13.98 -6.63
CA ALA A 30 11.75 -12.53 -6.74
C ALA A 30 11.29 -11.79 -5.46
N THR A 31 10.22 -12.26 -4.82
CA THR A 31 9.69 -11.66 -3.60
C THR A 31 10.41 -12.13 -2.35
N ASN A 32 10.98 -13.34 -2.31
CA ASN A 32 11.77 -13.79 -1.17
C ASN A 32 12.97 -12.89 -0.93
N ALA A 33 13.70 -12.48 -1.98
CA ALA A 33 14.87 -11.61 -1.80
C ALA A 33 14.47 -10.25 -1.20
N GLN A 34 13.40 -9.63 -1.70
CA GLN A 34 12.87 -8.38 -1.16
C GLN A 34 12.31 -8.54 0.26
N MET A 35 11.63 -9.65 0.54
CA MET A 35 11.09 -9.96 1.85
C MET A 35 12.21 -10.26 2.85
N GLN A 36 13.28 -10.94 2.44
CA GLN A 36 14.46 -11.22 3.24
C GLN A 36 15.17 -9.91 3.60
N ASP A 37 15.38 -9.01 2.62
CA ASP A 37 15.95 -7.67 2.87
C ASP A 37 15.09 -6.84 3.84
N MET A 38 13.75 -6.90 3.73
CA MET A 38 12.87 -6.25 4.71
C MET A 38 12.89 -6.93 6.09
N LEU A 39 13.11 -8.25 6.17
CA LEU A 39 13.23 -8.98 7.44
C LEU A 39 14.63 -8.83 8.07
N GLU A 40 15.64 -8.47 7.29
CA GLU A 40 16.99 -8.11 7.73
C GLU A 40 17.08 -6.65 8.19
N ASP A 41 16.09 -5.82 7.87
CA ASP A 41 15.97 -4.47 8.40
C ASP A 41 15.82 -4.49 9.94
N LYS A 42 16.79 -3.86 10.61
CA LYS A 42 16.86 -3.75 12.07
C LYS A 42 15.60 -3.13 12.67
N ALA A 43 14.92 -2.25 11.94
CA ALA A 43 13.66 -1.65 12.39
C ALA A 43 12.53 -2.69 12.48
N ILE A 44 12.44 -3.59 11.51
CA ILE A 44 11.42 -4.64 11.42
C ILE A 44 11.74 -5.76 12.41
N GLN A 45 13.01 -6.13 12.58
CA GLN A 45 13.41 -7.06 13.65
C GLN A 45 13.08 -6.52 15.05
N GLY A 46 13.25 -5.21 15.27
CA GLY A 46 12.83 -4.54 16.50
C GLY A 46 11.33 -4.70 16.76
N LEU A 47 10.50 -4.43 15.76
CA LEU A 47 9.04 -4.59 15.83
C LEU A 47 8.59 -6.05 16.03
N LEU A 48 9.22 -6.99 15.35
CA LEU A 48 8.91 -8.42 15.52
C LEU A 48 9.34 -8.93 16.90
N SER A 49 10.45 -8.42 17.44
CA SER A 49 10.89 -8.74 18.80
C SER A 49 9.93 -8.21 19.87
N SER A 50 9.35 -7.01 19.68
CA SER A 50 8.36 -6.45 20.61
C SER A 50 7.05 -7.24 20.58
N VAL A 51 6.58 -7.67 19.39
CA VAL A 51 5.40 -8.54 19.28
C VAL A 51 5.68 -9.92 19.89
N ALA A 52 6.90 -10.45 19.76
CA ALA A 52 7.31 -11.68 20.42
C ALA A 52 7.40 -11.54 21.96
N THR A 53 7.72 -10.36 22.50
CA THR A 53 7.65 -10.12 23.95
C THR A 53 6.21 -10.03 24.45
N ASP A 54 5.29 -9.48 23.64
CA ASP A 54 3.88 -9.41 23.99
C ASP A 54 3.23 -10.80 24.03
N THR A 55 3.66 -11.72 23.16
CA THR A 55 3.20 -13.13 23.23
C THR A 55 3.79 -13.91 24.42
N LYS A 56 4.91 -13.48 25.00
CA LYS A 56 5.46 -14.03 26.25
C LYS A 56 4.75 -13.52 27.51
N ALA A 57 3.94 -12.46 27.41
CA ALA A 57 3.05 -12.02 28.48
C ALA A 57 1.83 -12.95 28.66
N ALA A 58 1.56 -13.84 27.69
CA ALA A 58 0.67 -14.97 27.90
C ALA A 58 1.37 -15.97 28.81
N SER A 59 0.95 -16.01 30.09
CA SER A 59 1.43 -16.96 31.08
C SER A 59 1.50 -18.37 30.48
N PRO A 60 2.61 -19.12 30.66
CA PRO A 60 2.71 -20.47 30.13
C PRO A 60 1.56 -21.27 30.70
N LEU A 61 0.76 -21.90 29.82
CA LEU A 61 -0.36 -22.76 30.17
C LEU A 61 0.13 -23.78 31.20
N THR A 62 -0.13 -23.49 32.48
CA THR A 62 0.30 -24.36 33.57
C THR A 62 -0.41 -25.68 33.36
N ASN A 63 0.38 -26.76 33.32
CA ASN A 63 -0.12 -28.08 32.97
C ASN A 63 -1.27 -28.43 33.93
N ARG A 64 -2.49 -28.67 33.41
CA ARG A 64 -3.74 -28.83 34.20
C ARG A 64 -3.60 -29.86 35.32
N SER A 65 -2.74 -30.86 35.12
CA SER A 65 -2.38 -31.87 36.11
C SER A 65 -1.54 -31.33 37.29
N ALA A 66 -0.65 -30.36 37.07
CA ALA A 66 0.14 -29.71 38.13
C ALA A 66 -0.74 -28.82 39.01
N GLN A 67 -1.64 -28.04 38.41
CA GLN A 67 -2.58 -27.19 39.14
C GLN A 67 -3.54 -28.02 40.00
N ALA A 68 -4.07 -29.13 39.46
CA ALA A 68 -4.90 -30.07 40.23
C ALA A 68 -4.17 -30.70 41.42
N ARG A 69 -2.86 -30.99 41.29
CA ARG A 69 -2.04 -31.50 42.41
C ARG A 69 -1.83 -30.43 43.48
N GLN A 70 -1.63 -29.17 43.08
CA GLN A 70 -1.50 -28.05 44.00
C GLN A 70 -2.81 -27.77 44.74
N GLU A 71 -3.95 -27.79 44.04
CA GLU A 71 -5.29 -27.67 44.64
C GLU A 71 -5.56 -28.77 45.67
N ARG A 72 -5.25 -30.03 45.35
CA ARG A 72 -5.38 -31.15 46.30
C ARG A 72 -4.52 -30.97 47.55
N ARG A 73 -3.27 -30.52 47.39
CA ARG A 73 -2.38 -30.21 48.52
C ARG A 73 -2.93 -29.07 49.37
N GLY A 74 -3.43 -28.01 48.73
CA GLY A 74 -4.06 -26.87 49.41
C GLY A 74 -5.30 -27.26 50.20
N LEU A 75 -6.18 -28.09 49.63
CA LEU A 75 -7.37 -28.60 50.32
C LEU A 75 -7.03 -29.46 51.53
N LEU A 76 -5.99 -30.31 51.43
CA LEU A 76 -5.54 -31.13 52.56
C LEU A 76 -4.97 -30.29 53.70
N LEU A 77 -4.22 -29.23 53.37
CA LEU A 77 -3.72 -28.28 54.36
C LEU A 77 -4.89 -27.53 55.02
N LEU A 78 -5.87 -27.06 54.24
CA LEU A 78 -7.06 -26.39 54.76
C LEU A 78 -7.86 -27.31 55.69
N ARG A 79 -8.04 -28.59 55.33
CA ARG A 79 -8.68 -29.59 56.19
C ARG A 79 -7.96 -29.74 57.53
N LYS A 80 -6.62 -29.77 57.49
CA LYS A 80 -5.76 -29.90 58.67
C LYS A 80 -5.90 -28.68 59.58
N GLU A 81 -5.82 -27.47 59.01
CA GLU A 81 -5.96 -26.20 59.75
C GLU A 81 -7.33 -26.07 60.43
N ILE A 82 -8.42 -26.32 59.70
CA ILE A 82 -9.78 -26.23 60.27
C ILE A 82 -9.97 -27.25 61.40
N PHE A 83 -9.43 -28.47 61.25
CA PHE A 83 -9.46 -29.47 62.30
C PHE A 83 -8.71 -29.01 63.56
N TYR A 84 -7.50 -28.48 63.41
CA TYR A 84 -6.73 -27.98 64.56
C TYR A 84 -7.41 -26.81 65.25
N GLN A 85 -7.96 -25.85 64.50
CA GLN A 85 -8.71 -24.72 65.06
C GLN A 85 -9.96 -25.19 65.82
N ALA A 86 -10.70 -26.16 65.27
CA ALA A 86 -11.88 -26.71 65.93
C ALA A 86 -11.53 -27.43 67.24
N VAL A 87 -10.44 -28.20 67.28
CA VAL A 87 -9.95 -28.85 68.50
C VAL A 87 -9.49 -27.83 69.54
N GLN A 88 -8.80 -26.76 69.13
CA GLN A 88 -8.40 -25.66 70.03
C GLN A 88 -9.61 -24.93 70.61
N SER A 89 -10.71 -24.81 69.86
CA SER A 89 -11.97 -24.23 70.35
C SER A 89 -12.78 -25.15 71.29
N GLY A 90 -12.27 -26.35 71.61
CA GLY A 90 -12.90 -27.28 72.54
C GLY A 90 -13.93 -28.25 71.92
N VAL A 91 -14.01 -28.33 70.59
CA VAL A 91 -14.91 -29.25 69.89
C VAL A 91 -14.38 -30.68 70.00
N LYS A 92 -15.27 -31.66 70.22
CA LYS A 92 -14.89 -33.08 70.26
C LYS A 92 -14.27 -33.50 68.93
N PRO A 93 -13.25 -34.38 68.92
CA PRO A 93 -12.48 -34.70 67.71
C PRO A 93 -13.34 -35.28 66.57
N ALA A 94 -14.39 -36.04 66.89
CA ALA A 94 -15.32 -36.59 65.89
C ALA A 94 -16.21 -35.52 65.22
N GLU A 95 -16.58 -34.47 65.95
CA GLU A 95 -17.37 -33.34 65.43
C GLU A 95 -16.48 -32.38 64.64
N ALA A 96 -15.26 -32.13 65.11
CA ALA A 96 -14.25 -31.33 64.41
C ALA A 96 -13.88 -31.93 63.04
N GLN A 97 -13.84 -33.26 62.93
CA GLN A 97 -13.60 -33.94 61.65
C GLN A 97 -14.72 -33.70 60.65
N LYS A 98 -16.00 -33.83 61.07
CA LYS A 98 -17.16 -33.55 60.21
C LYS A 98 -17.20 -32.09 59.77
N LEU A 99 -16.88 -31.17 60.66
CA LEU A 99 -16.81 -29.73 60.36
C LEU A 99 -15.75 -29.44 59.29
N ALA A 100 -14.54 -29.99 59.45
CA ALA A 100 -13.46 -29.83 58.49
C ALA A 100 -13.80 -30.42 57.11
N GLU A 101 -14.44 -31.60 57.07
CA GLU A 101 -14.89 -32.23 55.83
C GLU A 101 -15.95 -31.39 55.09
N ASN A 102 -16.94 -30.86 55.83
CA ASN A 102 -17.98 -30.02 55.26
C ASN A 102 -17.42 -28.69 54.71
N ALA A 103 -16.53 -28.03 55.46
CA ALA A 103 -15.92 -26.77 55.04
C ALA A 103 -15.04 -26.94 53.78
N VAL A 104 -14.27 -28.03 53.73
CA VAL A 104 -13.45 -28.38 52.55
C VAL A 104 -14.33 -28.70 51.34
N ALA A 105 -15.46 -29.38 51.54
CA ALA A 105 -16.41 -29.69 50.48
C ALA A 105 -17.05 -28.43 49.88
N GLU A 106 -17.47 -27.48 50.73
CA GLU A 106 -18.02 -26.19 50.29
C GLU A 106 -16.97 -25.36 49.53
N ALA A 107 -15.74 -25.29 50.06
CA ALA A 107 -14.62 -24.60 49.41
C ALA A 107 -14.30 -25.21 48.04
N HIS A 108 -14.30 -26.54 47.94
CA HIS A 108 -14.12 -27.26 46.67
C HIS A 108 -15.23 -26.89 45.67
N GLN A 109 -16.50 -26.94 46.09
CA GLN A 109 -17.64 -26.60 45.24
C GLN A 109 -17.54 -25.18 44.72
N ARG A 110 -17.22 -24.19 45.57
CA ARG A 110 -17.04 -22.79 45.16
C ARG A 110 -15.90 -22.61 44.16
N LEU A 111 -14.76 -23.27 44.36
CA LEU A 111 -13.64 -23.24 43.40
C LEU A 111 -14.03 -23.86 42.06
N THR A 112 -14.71 -25.01 42.08
CA THR A 112 -15.18 -25.65 40.83
C THR A 112 -16.22 -24.80 40.10
N ALA A 113 -17.13 -24.12 40.82
CA ALA A 113 -18.13 -23.23 40.24
C ALA A 113 -17.48 -22.00 39.60
N LYS A 114 -16.53 -21.34 40.30
CA LYS A 114 -15.76 -20.21 39.74
C LYS A 114 -14.99 -20.62 38.48
N ARG A 115 -14.37 -21.81 38.47
CA ARG A 115 -13.65 -22.32 37.30
C ARG A 115 -14.59 -22.60 36.13
N LYS A 116 -15.75 -23.21 36.39
CA LYS A 116 -16.77 -23.43 35.35
C LYS A 116 -17.24 -22.10 34.75
N ALA A 117 -17.54 -21.11 35.59
CA ALA A 117 -17.93 -19.77 35.13
C ALA A 117 -16.82 -19.09 34.30
N GLN A 118 -15.55 -19.19 34.68
CA GLN A 118 -14.43 -18.65 33.90
C GLN A 118 -14.26 -19.38 32.56
N VAL A 119 -14.41 -20.71 32.53
CA VAL A 119 -14.32 -21.51 31.30
C VAL A 119 -15.50 -21.23 30.38
N GLU A 120 -16.71 -21.05 30.93
CA GLU A 120 -17.91 -20.68 30.18
C GLU A 120 -17.81 -19.25 29.62
N GLY A 121 -17.27 -18.30 30.40
CA GLY A 121 -16.97 -16.94 29.94
C GLY A 121 -15.93 -16.92 28.82
N ALA A 122 -14.82 -17.63 28.98
CA ALA A 122 -13.77 -17.74 27.95
C ALA A 122 -14.29 -18.42 26.66
N LYS A 123 -15.12 -19.47 26.80
CA LYS A 123 -15.77 -20.11 25.64
C LYS A 123 -16.75 -19.16 24.93
N ALA A 124 -17.53 -18.39 25.68
CA ALA A 124 -18.45 -17.42 25.10
C ALA A 124 -17.71 -16.31 24.34
N GLU A 125 -16.58 -15.82 24.87
CA GLU A 125 -15.71 -14.86 24.18
C GLU A 125 -15.07 -15.45 22.92
N GLU A 126 -14.57 -16.69 23.00
CA GLU A 126 -14.05 -17.41 21.83
C GLU A 126 -15.13 -17.61 20.76
N ASP A 127 -16.34 -18.01 21.15
CA ASP A 127 -17.48 -18.21 20.24
C ASP A 127 -17.94 -16.90 19.60
N LEU A 128 -17.93 -15.79 20.34
CA LEU A 128 -18.18 -14.45 19.79
C LEU A 128 -17.10 -14.05 18.78
N SER A 129 -15.82 -14.30 19.09
CA SER A 129 -14.72 -14.01 18.16
C SER A 129 -14.80 -14.86 16.88
N ARG A 130 -15.25 -16.11 16.99
CA ARG A 130 -15.48 -17.02 15.86
C ARG A 130 -16.64 -16.54 15.00
N LYS A 131 -17.76 -16.15 15.61
CA LYS A 131 -18.92 -15.58 14.90
C LYS A 131 -18.53 -14.32 14.13
N GLN A 132 -17.81 -13.39 14.76
CA GLN A 132 -17.31 -12.19 14.08
C GLN A 132 -16.38 -12.51 12.90
N LYS A 133 -15.52 -13.54 13.03
CA LYS A 133 -14.67 -13.98 11.91
C LYS A 133 -15.50 -14.57 10.77
N VAL A 134 -16.51 -15.37 11.06
CA VAL A 134 -17.42 -15.94 10.04
C VAL A 134 -18.20 -14.82 9.34
N GLU A 135 -18.76 -13.87 10.08
CA GLU A 135 -19.47 -12.72 9.50
C GLU A 135 -18.57 -11.87 8.59
N ARG A 136 -17.30 -11.67 8.97
CA ARG A 136 -16.31 -10.99 8.11
C ARG A 136 -16.06 -11.77 6.82
N VAL A 137 -15.85 -13.08 6.91
CA VAL A 137 -15.63 -13.94 5.73
C VAL A 137 -16.85 -13.95 4.81
N GLU A 138 -18.08 -13.99 5.36
CA GLU A 138 -19.30 -13.89 4.56
C GLU A 138 -19.45 -12.53 3.88
N SER A 139 -19.07 -11.43 4.55
CA SER A 139 -19.05 -10.11 3.92
C SER A 139 -18.02 -10.03 2.79
N GLU A 140 -16.84 -10.59 2.99
CA GLU A 140 -15.78 -10.66 1.98
C GLU A 140 -16.22 -11.50 0.77
N GLN A 141 -16.86 -12.65 1.00
CA GLN A 141 -17.45 -13.48 -0.06
C GLN A 141 -18.49 -12.71 -0.87
N LYS A 142 -19.40 -11.96 -0.22
CA LYS A 142 -20.38 -11.11 -0.93
C LYS A 142 -19.70 -10.06 -1.80
N PHE A 143 -18.59 -9.47 -1.34
CA PHE A 143 -17.81 -8.54 -2.16
C PHE A 143 -17.16 -9.24 -3.36
N TYR A 144 -16.60 -10.44 -3.18
CA TYR A 144 -16.05 -11.22 -4.30
C TYR A 144 -17.13 -11.62 -5.31
N ASP A 145 -18.31 -12.06 -4.84
CA ASP A 145 -19.44 -12.40 -5.72
C ASP A 145 -19.93 -11.17 -6.52
N TYR A 146 -19.99 -10.01 -5.87
CA TYR A 146 -20.34 -8.75 -6.54
C TYR A 146 -19.28 -8.36 -7.59
N ALA A 147 -17.99 -8.48 -7.25
CA ALA A 147 -16.90 -8.23 -8.18
C ALA A 147 -16.95 -9.19 -9.38
N MET A 148 -17.27 -10.47 -9.16
CA MET A 148 -17.44 -11.46 -10.22
C MET A 148 -18.62 -11.13 -11.13
N GLN A 149 -19.79 -10.75 -10.58
CA GLN A 149 -20.93 -10.31 -11.38
C GLN A 149 -20.62 -9.05 -12.20
N MET A 150 -19.82 -8.14 -11.65
CA MET A 150 -19.38 -6.94 -12.36
C MET A 150 -18.37 -7.29 -13.45
N ALA A 151 -17.40 -8.15 -13.17
CA ALA A 151 -16.45 -8.66 -14.15
C ALA A 151 -17.16 -9.39 -15.29
N GLU A 152 -18.17 -10.23 -15.00
CA GLU A 152 -18.97 -10.89 -16.03
C GLU A 152 -19.71 -9.90 -16.92
N LYS A 153 -20.32 -8.86 -16.33
CA LYS A 153 -20.99 -7.80 -17.09
C LYS A 153 -20.05 -6.96 -17.93
N MET A 154 -18.78 -6.83 -17.54
CA MET A 154 -17.80 -5.98 -18.23
C MET A 154 -16.96 -6.77 -19.26
N LEU A 155 -16.69 -8.06 -19.01
CA LEU A 155 -15.92 -8.93 -19.90
C LEU A 155 -16.77 -9.76 -20.87
N TYR A 156 -17.98 -10.19 -20.48
CA TYR A 156 -18.76 -11.18 -21.25
C TYR A 156 -20.11 -10.67 -21.76
N ASN A 157 -20.46 -9.39 -21.57
CA ASN A 157 -21.47 -8.74 -22.42
C ASN A 157 -20.85 -8.46 -23.80
N ASP A 158 -20.57 -9.54 -24.51
CA ASP A 158 -19.99 -9.60 -25.86
C ASP A 158 -21.07 -9.61 -26.96
N ASP A 159 -22.33 -9.36 -26.59
CA ASP A 159 -23.46 -9.16 -27.52
C ASP A 159 -23.36 -7.83 -28.32
N MET A 160 -22.19 -7.18 -28.29
CA MET A 160 -21.85 -5.98 -29.07
C MET A 160 -20.63 -6.19 -30.00
N LEU A 161 -20.14 -7.41 -30.19
CA LEU A 161 -19.14 -7.68 -31.25
C LEU A 161 -19.76 -7.95 -32.63
N ALA A 162 -21.08 -7.84 -32.78
CA ALA A 162 -21.70 -7.66 -34.08
C ALA A 162 -21.96 -6.16 -34.35
N SER A 163 -21.05 -5.55 -35.10
CA SER A 163 -21.16 -4.24 -35.77
C SER A 163 -20.74 -2.99 -34.97
N GLY A 164 -19.43 -2.75 -35.02
CA GLY A 164 -18.88 -1.40 -35.11
C GLY A 164 -18.53 -0.77 -33.77
N SER A 165 -17.23 -0.46 -33.61
CA SER A 165 -16.71 0.57 -32.72
C SER A 165 -17.58 1.83 -32.78
N LYS A 166 -18.54 1.93 -31.87
CA LYS A 166 -19.17 3.20 -31.51
C LYS A 166 -18.47 3.63 -30.25
N GLY A 167 -17.41 4.42 -30.41
CA GLY A 167 -16.93 5.27 -29.33
C GLY A 167 -18.15 5.91 -28.67
N ARG A 168 -18.18 5.94 -27.33
CA ARG A 168 -19.28 6.50 -26.54
C ARG A 168 -19.81 7.73 -27.27
N ARG A 169 -21.04 7.65 -27.80
CA ARG A 169 -21.66 8.78 -28.47
C ARG A 169 -21.81 9.85 -27.40
N THR A 170 -20.99 10.89 -27.45
CA THR A 170 -21.25 12.10 -26.68
C THR A 170 -22.55 12.68 -27.21
N ILE A 171 -23.67 12.33 -26.57
CA ILE A 171 -24.97 12.88 -26.89
C ILE A 171 -24.87 14.35 -26.46
N LYS A 172 -24.66 15.24 -27.42
CA LYS A 172 -24.82 16.66 -27.16
C LYS A 172 -26.30 16.88 -26.84
N PRO A 173 -26.63 17.53 -25.71
CA PRO A 173 -28.02 17.80 -25.38
C PRO A 173 -28.66 18.59 -26.52
N ASP A 174 -29.83 18.12 -26.97
CA ASP A 174 -30.59 18.77 -28.03
C ASP A 174 -31.10 20.13 -27.52
N PRO A 175 -30.67 21.27 -28.12
CA PRO A 175 -31.03 22.60 -27.62
C PRO A 175 -32.53 22.89 -27.71
N ALA A 176 -33.28 22.11 -28.50
CA ALA A 176 -34.73 22.24 -28.64
C ALA A 176 -35.51 21.55 -27.51
N VAL A 177 -34.89 20.66 -26.74
CA VAL A 177 -35.54 19.98 -25.61
C VAL A 177 -35.48 20.90 -24.39
N PRO A 178 -36.63 21.35 -23.83
CA PRO A 178 -36.62 22.17 -22.63
C PRO A 178 -36.00 21.38 -21.49
N SER A 179 -34.95 21.93 -20.87
CA SER A 179 -34.29 21.27 -19.74
C SER A 179 -35.29 21.08 -18.59
N LEU A 180 -35.28 19.90 -17.96
CA LEU A 180 -36.10 19.64 -16.76
C LEU A 180 -35.85 20.69 -15.65
N LEU A 181 -34.66 21.30 -15.64
CA LEU A 181 -34.23 22.34 -14.72
C LEU A 181 -34.54 23.77 -15.21
N SER A 182 -34.84 23.98 -16.51
CA SER A 182 -35.16 25.31 -17.05
C SER A 182 -36.62 25.72 -16.81
N GLY A 183 -37.49 24.78 -16.46
CA GLY A 183 -38.92 25.04 -16.19
C GLY A 183 -39.25 25.43 -14.75
N SER A 184 -38.32 25.23 -13.80
CA SER A 184 -38.55 25.64 -12.41
C SER A 184 -38.37 27.15 -12.24
N LYS A 185 -39.25 27.79 -11.46
CA LYS A 185 -39.14 29.20 -11.10
C LYS A 185 -37.82 29.43 -10.36
N ARG A 186 -36.82 29.97 -11.06
CA ARG A 186 -35.52 30.36 -10.46
C ARG A 186 -35.72 31.44 -9.39
N LEU A 187 -34.84 31.48 -8.40
CA LEU A 187 -34.89 32.46 -7.31
C LEU A 187 -34.78 33.92 -7.81
N GLY A 188 -34.26 34.14 -9.03
CA GLY A 188 -34.31 35.45 -9.70
C GLY A 188 -33.55 36.57 -8.99
N ILE A 189 -32.62 36.22 -8.09
CA ILE A 189 -31.84 37.17 -7.28
C ILE A 189 -30.76 37.86 -8.13
N TRP A 190 -30.23 37.16 -9.14
CA TRP A 190 -29.16 37.64 -10.00
C TRP A 190 -29.69 37.77 -11.44
N ASN A 191 -29.60 38.98 -12.01
CA ASN A 191 -30.28 39.31 -13.27
C ASN A 191 -29.36 39.32 -14.51
N THR A 192 -28.06 39.58 -14.35
CA THR A 192 -27.11 39.63 -15.47
C THR A 192 -25.68 39.34 -14.97
N VAL A 193 -24.98 38.41 -15.61
CA VAL A 193 -23.60 38.00 -15.27
C VAL A 193 -22.58 38.58 -16.28
N GLU A 194 -23.06 39.33 -17.27
CA GLU A 194 -22.31 39.77 -18.45
C GLU A 194 -21.23 40.81 -18.12
N ASP A 195 -21.38 41.54 -17.01
CA ASP A 195 -20.42 42.57 -16.55
C ASP A 195 -19.56 42.12 -15.36
N CYS A 196 -19.64 40.84 -14.96
CA CYS A 196 -18.85 40.34 -13.84
C CYS A 196 -17.38 40.17 -14.23
N ARG A 197 -16.51 41.06 -13.73
CA ARG A 197 -15.06 40.90 -13.80
C ARG A 197 -14.57 40.22 -12.54
N ASP A 198 -13.73 39.20 -12.71
CA ASP A 198 -13.05 38.58 -11.59
C ASP A 198 -11.96 39.52 -11.04
N VAL A 199 -12.14 40.00 -9.81
CA VAL A 199 -11.20 40.87 -9.08
C VAL A 199 -10.54 40.09 -7.93
N SER A 200 -10.37 38.77 -8.10
CA SER A 200 -9.61 37.98 -7.14
C SER A 200 -8.13 38.32 -7.19
N LEU A 201 -7.48 38.31 -6.02
CA LEU A 201 -6.04 38.48 -5.93
C LEU A 201 -5.37 37.29 -6.64
N ARG A 202 -4.29 37.55 -7.38
CA ARG A 202 -3.55 36.50 -8.10
C ARG A 202 -3.18 35.31 -7.22
N PHE A 203 -2.80 35.57 -5.97
CA PHE A 203 -2.49 34.53 -5.01
C PHE A 203 -3.63 33.52 -4.83
N TRP A 204 -4.87 33.98 -4.68
CA TRP A 204 -6.03 33.10 -4.50
C TRP A 204 -6.39 32.37 -5.79
N GLN A 205 -6.27 33.02 -6.94
CA GLN A 205 -6.46 32.37 -8.25
C GLN A 205 -5.45 31.24 -8.47
N GLU A 206 -4.18 31.48 -8.16
CA GLU A 206 -3.12 30.47 -8.25
C GLU A 206 -3.34 29.34 -7.25
N TRP A 207 -3.79 29.65 -6.03
CA TRP A 207 -4.11 28.67 -5.01
C TRP A 207 -5.26 27.76 -5.44
N ASP A 208 -6.37 28.32 -5.92
CA ASP A 208 -7.52 27.56 -6.40
C ASP A 208 -7.17 26.73 -7.64
N SER A 209 -6.43 27.32 -8.58
CA SER A 209 -5.93 26.59 -9.75
C SER A 209 -5.01 25.43 -9.36
N ARG A 210 -4.17 25.62 -8.34
CA ARG A 210 -3.32 24.57 -7.80
C ARG A 210 -4.14 23.49 -7.11
N ALA A 211 -5.13 23.86 -6.30
CA ALA A 211 -6.00 22.91 -5.62
C ALA A 211 -6.78 22.05 -6.63
N ALA A 212 -7.35 22.69 -7.66
CA ALA A 212 -8.01 21.99 -8.76
C ALA A 212 -7.05 21.03 -9.49
N ARG A 213 -5.82 21.47 -9.78
CA ARG A 213 -4.79 20.61 -10.39
C ARG A 213 -4.45 19.41 -9.50
N ILE A 214 -4.26 19.61 -8.19
CA ILE A 214 -3.98 18.53 -7.24
C ILE A 214 -5.14 17.54 -7.20
N MET A 215 -6.38 18.02 -7.15
CA MET A 215 -7.58 17.18 -7.16
C MET A 215 -7.72 16.38 -8.46
N ASN A 216 -7.32 16.96 -9.60
CA ASN A 216 -7.31 16.23 -10.87
C ASN A 216 -6.17 15.20 -10.92
N GLN A 217 -5.01 15.51 -10.35
CA GLN A 217 -3.83 14.64 -10.36
C GLN A 217 -3.85 13.52 -9.30
N SER A 218 -4.72 13.61 -8.28
CA SER A 218 -4.77 12.63 -7.19
C SER A 218 -5.19 11.22 -7.63
N PHE A 219 -5.79 11.09 -8.82
CA PHE A 219 -6.21 9.79 -9.36
C PHE A 219 -5.06 9.00 -10.02
N GLY A 220 -3.86 9.60 -10.13
CA GLY A 220 -2.74 8.99 -10.85
C GLY A 220 -2.95 8.99 -12.37
N PRO A 221 -1.96 8.54 -13.16
CA PRO A 221 -2.11 8.41 -14.60
C PRO A 221 -3.11 7.28 -14.92
N GLU A 222 -4.09 7.57 -15.77
CA GLU A 222 -5.08 6.57 -16.22
C GLU A 222 -4.49 5.59 -17.24
N ASN A 223 -3.42 6.01 -17.94
CA ASN A 223 -2.78 5.27 -19.01
C ASN A 223 -1.25 5.39 -18.98
N SER A 224 -0.55 4.37 -19.48
CA SER A 224 0.89 4.36 -19.72
C SER A 224 1.41 5.55 -20.53
N PHE A 225 0.64 6.04 -21.52
CA PHE A 225 1.04 7.24 -22.28
C PHE A 225 1.00 8.50 -21.42
N GLU A 226 0.05 8.60 -20.50
CA GLU A 226 -0.02 9.74 -19.58
C GLU A 226 1.16 9.73 -18.60
N GLU A 227 1.57 8.54 -18.16
CA GLU A 227 2.78 8.36 -17.35
C GLU A 227 4.04 8.81 -18.11
N GLN A 228 4.20 8.42 -19.38
CA GLN A 228 5.31 8.88 -20.22
C GLN A 228 5.28 10.39 -20.45
N ILE A 229 4.10 10.98 -20.67
CA ILE A 229 3.94 12.44 -20.76
C ILE A 229 4.38 13.10 -19.46
N LYS A 230 3.96 12.56 -18.31
CA LYS A 230 4.37 13.06 -17.00
C LYS A 230 5.89 12.98 -16.82
N TRP A 231 6.52 11.87 -17.17
CA TRP A 231 7.98 11.72 -17.09
C TRP A 231 8.73 12.65 -18.04
N THR A 232 8.19 12.88 -19.24
CA THR A 232 8.77 13.82 -20.20
C THR A 232 8.69 15.26 -19.67
N ASN A 233 7.54 15.65 -19.10
CA ASN A 233 7.36 16.96 -18.47
C ASN A 233 8.24 17.15 -17.22
N GLU A 234 8.47 16.07 -16.46
CA GLU A 234 9.36 16.07 -15.30
C GLU A 234 10.86 15.98 -15.68
N GLY A 235 11.18 15.79 -16.97
CA GLY A 235 12.56 15.64 -17.44
C GLY A 235 13.22 14.31 -17.10
N LYS A 236 12.44 13.31 -16.66
CA LYS A 236 12.91 11.93 -16.40
C LYS A 236 13.10 11.14 -17.69
N GLN A 237 12.31 11.47 -18.70
CA GLN A 237 12.36 10.84 -20.02
C GLN A 237 12.92 11.84 -21.04
N TRP A 238 13.72 11.32 -21.99
CA TRP A 238 14.25 12.11 -23.09
C TRP A 238 13.11 12.55 -24.02
N PRO A 239 13.09 13.81 -24.47
CA PRO A 239 12.12 14.24 -25.46
C PRO A 239 12.39 13.56 -26.80
N TYR A 240 11.31 13.38 -27.57
CA TYR A 240 11.38 12.80 -28.90
C TYR A 240 11.06 13.85 -29.98
N PRO A 241 11.71 13.80 -31.15
CA PRO A 241 12.76 12.86 -31.53
C PRO A 241 14.07 13.06 -30.75
N ILE A 242 14.85 11.98 -30.57
CA ILE A 242 16.09 12.02 -29.79
C ILE A 242 17.07 12.98 -30.48
N ASP A 243 17.45 14.04 -29.76
CA ASP A 243 18.50 14.97 -30.14
C ASP A 243 19.73 14.72 -29.26
N ASN A 244 20.87 14.45 -29.89
CA ASN A 244 22.13 14.19 -29.18
C ASN A 244 22.71 15.46 -28.55
N GLU A 245 22.29 16.64 -29.01
CA GLU A 245 22.68 17.94 -28.48
C GLU A 245 21.67 18.46 -27.43
N TYR A 246 20.71 17.62 -27.03
CA TYR A 246 19.79 17.96 -25.96
C TYR A 246 20.55 18.21 -24.65
N MET A 247 20.31 19.37 -24.03
CA MET A 247 21.02 19.83 -22.82
C MET A 247 22.53 20.08 -23.03
N PHE A 248 22.97 20.46 -24.23
CA PHE A 248 24.35 20.87 -24.51
C PHE A 248 24.79 22.13 -23.72
N GLY A 249 23.84 22.87 -23.14
CA GLY A 249 24.10 24.01 -22.27
C GLY A 249 24.28 25.33 -23.02
N SER A 250 24.98 26.28 -22.42
CA SER A 250 25.20 27.62 -22.98
C SER A 250 25.96 27.62 -24.31
N GLU A 251 26.71 26.57 -24.59
CA GLU A 251 27.50 26.42 -25.80
C GLU A 251 26.63 26.28 -27.06
N SER A 252 25.40 25.79 -26.92
CA SER A 252 24.45 25.71 -28.04
C SER A 252 24.09 27.08 -28.64
N GLU A 253 24.19 28.13 -27.84
CA GLU A 253 23.91 29.50 -28.28
C GLU A 253 25.15 30.16 -28.90
N VAL A 254 26.35 29.60 -28.68
CA VAL A 254 27.60 30.19 -29.14
C VAL A 254 27.79 29.87 -30.62
N PRO A 255 27.89 30.89 -31.49
CA PRO A 255 28.06 30.66 -32.90
C PRO A 255 29.50 30.23 -33.21
N PHE A 256 29.66 29.41 -34.26
CA PHE A 256 30.95 28.81 -34.62
C PHE A 256 32.10 29.82 -34.73
N TYR A 257 31.84 31.03 -35.21
CA TYR A 257 32.87 32.03 -35.47
C TYR A 257 33.59 32.53 -34.22
N GLU A 258 33.01 32.38 -33.02
CA GLU A 258 33.70 32.68 -31.76
C GLU A 258 34.79 31.64 -31.46
N HIS A 259 34.54 30.38 -31.80
CA HIS A 259 35.50 29.27 -31.66
C HIS A 259 36.58 29.25 -32.75
N ILE A 260 36.27 29.75 -33.95
CA ILE A 260 37.23 29.78 -35.07
C ILE A 260 38.12 31.03 -35.03
N PHE A 261 37.55 32.21 -34.82
CA PHE A 261 38.27 33.48 -34.97
C PHE A 261 38.81 34.02 -33.63
N LEU A 262 39.73 33.26 -33.04
CA LEU A 262 40.42 33.63 -31.80
C LEU A 262 41.31 34.89 -31.96
N GLU A 263 41.65 35.26 -33.19
CA GLU A 263 42.41 36.48 -33.53
C GLU A 263 41.77 37.75 -32.96
N ARG A 264 40.44 37.80 -32.82
CA ARG A 264 39.72 38.95 -32.26
C ARG A 264 40.04 39.19 -30.77
N HIS A 265 40.51 38.16 -30.08
CA HIS A 265 40.83 38.21 -28.66
C HIS A 265 42.32 38.53 -28.39
N LEU A 266 43.21 38.30 -29.36
CA LEU A 266 44.65 38.57 -29.23
C LEU A 266 45.00 40.05 -28.94
N PRO A 267 44.36 41.06 -29.57
CA PRO A 267 44.67 42.47 -29.31
C PRO A 267 44.38 42.90 -27.87
N LYS A 268 43.42 42.26 -27.19
CA LYS A 268 43.08 42.55 -25.80
C LYS A 268 44.20 42.19 -24.82
N LEU A 269 45.10 41.29 -25.22
CA LEU A 269 46.18 40.78 -24.39
C LEU A 269 47.45 41.64 -24.44
N GLY A 270 47.46 42.71 -25.25
CA GLY A 270 48.60 43.64 -25.34
C GLY A 270 49.85 43.05 -26.00
N LEU A 271 49.69 42.01 -26.81
CA LEU A 271 50.80 41.32 -27.46
C LEU A 271 51.38 42.13 -28.63
N PRO A 272 52.70 42.04 -28.90
CA PRO A 272 53.31 42.63 -30.09
C PRO A 272 52.76 41.95 -31.36
N LYS A 273 52.53 42.75 -32.41
CA LYS A 273 51.98 42.26 -33.69
C LYS A 273 52.98 41.43 -34.50
N ASP A 274 54.27 41.75 -34.36
CA ASP A 274 55.35 41.10 -35.09
C ASP A 274 56.34 40.46 -34.12
N GLY A 275 56.81 39.26 -34.46
CA GLY A 275 57.87 38.56 -33.72
C GLY A 275 57.53 37.11 -33.37
N PRO A 276 58.45 36.40 -32.68
CA PRO A 276 58.29 34.98 -32.36
C PRO A 276 57.12 34.71 -31.40
N ILE A 277 56.76 35.69 -30.56
CA ILE A 277 55.62 35.59 -29.64
C ILE A 277 54.29 35.63 -30.40
N ALA A 278 54.17 36.49 -31.41
CA ALA A 278 52.98 36.54 -32.27
C ALA A 278 52.78 35.21 -33.00
N HIS A 279 53.85 34.67 -33.59
CA HIS A 279 53.82 33.37 -34.27
C HIS A 279 53.46 32.20 -33.34
N PHE A 280 53.96 32.21 -32.10
CA PHE A 280 53.57 31.22 -31.10
C PHE A 280 52.07 31.32 -30.77
N MET A 281 51.54 32.54 -30.61
CA MET A 281 50.12 32.75 -30.32
C MET A 281 49.21 32.37 -31.49
N GLU A 282 49.65 32.53 -32.73
CA GLU A 282 48.95 32.01 -33.91
C GLU A 282 48.86 30.48 -33.87
N LEU A 283 49.96 29.78 -33.55
CA LEU A 283 49.96 28.32 -33.42
C LEU A 283 49.04 27.84 -32.28
N VAL A 284 49.01 28.57 -31.16
CA VAL A 284 48.06 28.30 -30.06
C VAL A 284 46.63 28.51 -30.52
N GLY A 285 46.34 29.56 -31.28
CA GLY A 285 45.00 29.80 -31.87
C GLY A 285 44.56 28.67 -32.79
N VAL A 286 45.42 28.21 -33.70
CA VAL A 286 45.15 27.08 -34.59
C VAL A 286 44.91 25.78 -33.80
N TYR A 287 45.68 25.56 -32.74
CA TYR A 287 45.51 24.39 -31.88
C TYR A 287 44.18 24.42 -31.13
N LEU A 288 43.79 25.57 -30.57
CA LEU A 288 42.54 25.74 -29.82
C LEU A 288 41.32 25.58 -30.72
N PHE A 289 41.33 26.22 -31.89
CA PHE A 289 40.24 26.10 -32.87
C PHE A 289 39.98 24.63 -33.29
N ARG A 290 41.04 23.83 -33.45
CA ARG A 290 40.90 22.43 -33.88
C ARG A 290 40.28 21.54 -32.78
N ARG A 291 40.13 22.03 -31.56
CA ARG A 291 39.71 21.24 -30.41
C ARG A 291 38.25 21.52 -30.06
N THR A 292 37.41 20.50 -30.15
CA THR A 292 35.94 20.61 -29.99
C THR A 292 35.45 20.37 -28.55
N VAL A 293 36.36 20.21 -27.58
CA VAL A 293 36.05 19.79 -26.20
C VAL A 293 36.20 20.95 -25.20
N TYR A 294 36.62 22.12 -25.67
CA TYR A 294 36.81 23.32 -24.86
C TYR A 294 35.70 24.31 -25.18
N THR A 295 35.11 24.85 -24.13
CA THR A 295 34.18 25.99 -24.12
C THR A 295 34.93 27.23 -23.65
#